data_AF-A0A1Q7UKK8-F1
#
_entry.id   AF-A0A1Q7UKK8-F1
#
_cell.length_a   1.000
_cell.length_b   1.000
_cell.length_c   1.000
_cell.angle_alpha   90.00
_cell.angle_beta   90.00
_cell.angle_gamma   90.00
#
_symmetry.space_group_name_H-M   'P 1'
#
loop_
_entity.id
_entity.type
_entity.pdbx_description
1 polymer ?
#
loop_
_entity_poly.entity_id
_entity_poly.type
_entity_poly.pdbx_seq_one_letter_code
_entity_poly.pdbx_strand_id
1 'polypeptide(L)'
;MTLRLRTTLVLVAAAGTLVLPAAAWAHAGLVRTVPRANVVLDRPPPTVQLTYTEAVEPRFAAISVTNAAGEQQTAGSPRSSAADPKTLVVPVKRVAEGWYLVYWRVISVDGHPVRGAFEFAVGPNPGPQPQFVIPSISETAATPRLIAVRSVVFVAIMAAIGLFVLRIATARPVVRRVPESRLRPLDIAFGIASLVGLIAIPIYLLMATAQFALRSAFDLEILSVTGALAGAAAVLVVPGLSGHAAQTSPRGAMLLFDWLHLSAGSIWVGGLIGLLVLWRSFPVARRVAGLVVCVPRFSNTAFVSVLVLIGSGIGASLIHLPTFASLWQTSYGQALLVKIGLLSAAMLLAAGNLLRTRPRLIAYRERPELAPGAASLLRRLVAGEVLLVVSAVVAAAVLSSLPPPSKALAQVGGASAHVGPGPVAAVVDKNGYRAELRVSPNRAAAQNTFSLDITRDGKPVTGAEVVIGATMLDMEMGTQSYALTETSPGVYMHAAPALVMVGHWGLSFDVTPKSGAPFSVLLVDRANG
;
A
#
# COMPACT_ATOMS: atom_id res chain seq x y z
N MET A 1 1.47 -27.70 -25.76
CA MET A 1 0.98 -26.34 -26.09
C MET A 1 1.78 -25.77 -27.25
N THR A 2 1.14 -25.45 -28.37
CA THR A 2 1.82 -24.94 -29.58
C THR A 2 2.39 -23.53 -29.36
N LEU A 3 3.43 -23.15 -30.12
CA LEU A 3 4.09 -21.84 -29.98
C LEU A 3 3.10 -20.68 -30.17
N ARG A 4 2.14 -20.84 -31.10
CA ARG A 4 1.05 -19.89 -31.37
C ARG A 4 0.11 -19.71 -30.18
N LEU A 5 -0.29 -20.80 -29.51
CA LEU A 5 -1.17 -20.74 -28.35
C LEU A 5 -0.51 -20.01 -27.16
N ARG A 6 0.81 -20.17 -26.98
CA ARG A 6 1.56 -19.44 -25.95
C ARG A 6 1.59 -17.93 -26.20
N THR A 7 1.83 -17.51 -27.45
CA THR A 7 1.79 -16.08 -27.79
C THR A 7 0.40 -15.48 -27.66
N THR A 8 -0.64 -16.21 -28.06
CA THR A 8 -2.03 -15.75 -27.89
C THR A 8 -2.37 -15.63 -26.40
N LEU A 9 -1.95 -16.57 -25.55
CA LEU A 9 -2.18 -16.48 -24.11
C LEU A 9 -1.43 -15.33 -23.43
N VAL A 10 -0.22 -15.00 -23.90
CA VAL A 10 0.54 -13.82 -23.45
C VAL A 10 -0.17 -12.52 -23.83
N LEU A 11 -0.83 -12.48 -24.99
CA LEU A 11 -1.59 -11.31 -25.46
C LEU A 11 -3.00 -11.23 -24.86
N VAL A 12 -3.65 -12.37 -24.59
CA VAL A 12 -5.00 -12.46 -24.01
C VAL A 12 -4.99 -12.27 -22.49
N ALA A 13 -3.94 -12.72 -21.79
CA ALA A 13 -3.76 -12.42 -20.36
C ALA A 13 -3.62 -10.91 -20.09
N ALA A 14 -3.26 -10.11 -21.10
CA ALA A 14 -3.29 -8.66 -21.02
C ALA A 14 -4.72 -8.07 -21.03
N ALA A 15 -5.79 -8.86 -21.24
CA ALA A 15 -7.10 -8.36 -21.65
C ALA A 15 -8.35 -8.78 -20.82
N GLY A 16 -8.27 -9.53 -19.72
CA GLY A 16 -9.49 -9.88 -18.93
C GLY A 16 -9.20 -10.52 -17.57
N THR A 17 -10.05 -10.50 -16.54
CA THR A 17 -11.46 -10.06 -16.36
C THR A 17 -11.82 -10.04 -14.86
N LEU A 18 -12.93 -9.38 -14.52
CA LEU A 18 -13.59 -9.21 -13.20
C LEU A 18 -14.57 -10.33 -12.84
N VAL A 19 -14.62 -10.71 -11.54
CA VAL A 19 -15.84 -10.82 -10.69
C VAL A 19 -15.39 -10.69 -9.21
N LEU A 20 -16.10 -9.90 -8.40
CA LEU A 20 -15.86 -9.70 -6.95
C LEU A 20 -17.09 -10.10 -6.12
N PRO A 21 -16.91 -10.65 -4.91
CA PRO A 21 -17.96 -10.68 -3.90
C PRO A 21 -17.89 -9.46 -2.96
N ALA A 22 -19.05 -9.02 -2.47
CA ALA A 22 -19.21 -7.95 -1.50
C ALA A 22 -19.01 -8.47 -0.05
N ALA A 23 -18.34 -7.69 0.81
CA ALA A 23 -18.24 -7.98 2.23
C ALA A 23 -18.37 -6.70 3.09
N ALA A 24 -19.06 -6.87 4.23
CA ALA A 24 -19.55 -5.86 5.16
C ALA A 24 -18.46 -5.34 6.14
N TRP A 25 -18.71 -4.17 6.73
CA TRP A 25 -17.75 -3.26 7.37
C TRP A 25 -17.78 -3.33 8.92
N ALA A 26 -16.62 -3.29 9.59
CA ALA A 26 -16.51 -3.14 11.06
C ALA A 26 -15.16 -2.47 11.43
N HIS A 27 -15.13 -1.14 11.52
CA HIS A 27 -13.89 -0.35 11.70
C HIS A 27 -13.72 0.19 13.14
N ALA A 28 -12.46 0.19 13.63
CA ALA A 28 -12.07 0.75 14.92
C ALA A 28 -12.02 2.29 14.90
N GLY A 29 -13.15 2.93 15.20
CA GLY A 29 -13.26 4.38 15.34
C GLY A 29 -12.60 4.88 16.64
N LEU A 30 -11.83 5.96 16.58
CA LEU A 30 -11.33 6.63 17.78
C LEU A 30 -12.47 7.42 18.44
N VAL A 31 -12.78 7.08 19.69
CA VAL A 31 -13.91 7.64 20.43
C VAL A 31 -13.47 8.71 21.43
N ARG A 32 -12.29 8.54 22.04
CA ARG A 32 -11.82 9.43 23.11
C ARG A 32 -10.30 9.50 23.17
N THR A 33 -9.79 10.69 23.51
CA THR A 33 -8.37 10.94 23.80
C THR A 33 -8.17 11.55 25.18
N VAL A 34 -7.04 11.19 25.80
CA VAL A 34 -6.51 11.84 27.01
C VAL A 34 -5.02 12.08 26.79
N PRO A 35 -4.52 13.32 26.75
CA PRO A 35 -5.25 14.59 26.83
C PRO A 35 -6.32 14.71 25.75
N ARG A 36 -7.34 15.53 26.01
CA ARG A 36 -8.33 15.87 24.97
C ARG A 36 -7.64 16.61 23.83
N ALA A 37 -8.12 16.40 22.62
CA ALA A 37 -7.61 17.13 21.46
C ALA A 37 -7.71 18.66 21.67
N ASN A 38 -6.63 19.35 21.33
CA ASN A 38 -6.41 20.81 21.39
C ASN A 38 -6.55 21.44 22.77
N VAL A 39 -6.40 20.64 23.84
CA VAL A 39 -6.46 21.16 25.22
C VAL A 39 -5.13 21.82 25.63
N VAL A 40 -5.21 22.88 26.43
CA VAL A 40 -4.05 23.46 27.15
C VAL A 40 -4.06 22.89 28.57
N LEU A 41 -2.97 22.25 28.97
CA LEU A 41 -2.80 21.63 30.29
C LEU A 41 -1.90 22.49 31.18
N ASP A 42 -2.30 22.69 32.43
CA ASP A 42 -1.44 23.36 33.42
C ASP A 42 -0.18 22.55 33.74
N ARG A 43 -0.27 21.22 33.64
CA ARG A 43 0.82 20.29 33.96
C ARG A 43 1.00 19.23 32.87
N PRO A 44 2.24 18.75 32.64
CA PRO A 44 2.49 17.76 31.63
C PRO A 44 1.80 16.41 31.95
N PRO A 45 1.17 15.74 30.97
CA PRO A 45 0.49 14.47 31.19
C PRO A 45 1.52 13.33 31.33
N PRO A 46 1.31 12.36 32.25
CA PRO A 46 2.21 11.21 32.39
C PRO A 46 2.05 10.18 31.25
N THR A 47 0.88 10.17 30.60
CA THR A 47 0.54 9.25 29.51
C THR A 47 -0.37 9.92 28.51
N VAL A 48 -0.33 9.47 27.26
CA VAL A 48 -1.36 9.70 26.26
C VAL A 48 -2.20 8.42 26.10
N GLN A 49 -3.52 8.54 26.05
CA GLN A 49 -4.48 7.44 25.96
C GLN A 49 -5.45 7.65 24.82
N LEU A 50 -5.71 6.59 24.05
CA LEU A 50 -6.63 6.57 22.91
C LEU A 50 -7.62 5.42 23.08
N THR A 51 -8.90 5.73 23.16
CA THR A 51 -9.99 4.75 23.31
C THR A 51 -10.74 4.58 21.99
N TYR A 52 -10.94 3.33 21.57
CA TYR A 52 -11.54 2.96 20.30
C TYR A 52 -12.94 2.33 20.49
N THR A 53 -13.72 2.21 19.40
CA THR A 53 -15.02 1.52 19.39
C THR A 53 -14.88 0.01 19.67
N GLU A 54 -13.74 -0.57 19.32
CA GLU A 54 -13.40 -1.98 19.49
C GLU A 54 -11.96 -2.19 20.01
N ALA A 55 -11.61 -3.43 20.36
CA ALA A 55 -10.28 -3.75 20.87
C ALA A 55 -9.24 -3.66 19.75
N VAL A 56 -8.06 -3.14 20.07
CA VAL A 56 -6.96 -2.94 19.12
C VAL A 56 -5.72 -3.66 19.63
N GLU A 57 -5.02 -4.37 18.74
CA GLU A 57 -3.79 -5.09 19.07
C GLU A 57 -2.59 -4.13 19.22
N PRO A 58 -2.02 -3.94 20.43
CA PRO A 58 -0.96 -2.97 20.68
C PRO A 58 0.30 -3.22 19.86
N ARG A 59 0.61 -4.48 19.52
CA ARG A 59 1.81 -4.85 18.76
C ARG A 59 1.84 -4.27 17.35
N PHE A 60 0.68 -3.91 16.80
CA PHE A 60 0.55 -3.29 15.48
C PHE A 60 0.25 -1.78 15.56
N ALA A 61 0.10 -1.23 16.77
CA ALA A 61 -0.17 0.18 16.99
C ALA A 61 1.12 1.02 17.01
N ALA A 62 1.03 2.23 16.47
CA ALA A 62 2.05 3.25 16.57
C ALA A 62 1.41 4.51 17.17
N ILE A 63 1.98 5.05 18.24
CA ILE A 63 1.55 6.31 18.86
C ILE A 63 2.81 7.12 19.16
N SER A 64 2.88 8.34 18.64
CA SER A 64 4.01 9.26 18.83
C SER A 64 3.55 10.59 19.39
N VAL A 65 4.39 11.19 20.23
CA VAL A 65 4.18 12.53 20.79
C VAL A 65 5.42 13.35 20.47
N THR A 66 5.29 14.41 19.66
CA THR A 66 6.41 15.25 19.22
C THR A 66 6.21 16.70 19.61
N ASN A 67 7.28 17.40 19.98
CA ASN A 67 7.22 18.84 20.22
C ASN A 67 7.26 19.64 18.91
N ALA A 68 7.12 20.97 18.99
CA ALA A 68 7.16 21.87 17.84
C ALA A 68 8.47 21.81 17.02
N ALA A 69 9.58 21.37 17.61
CA ALA A 69 10.86 21.16 16.93
C ALA A 69 10.96 19.77 16.24
N GLY A 70 9.92 18.93 16.33
CA GLY A 70 9.91 17.57 15.77
C GLY A 70 10.59 16.53 16.66
N GLU A 71 10.94 16.87 17.91
CA GLU A 71 11.62 15.95 18.82
C GLU A 71 10.62 15.01 19.52
N GLN A 72 10.97 13.72 19.56
CA GLN A 72 10.12 12.66 20.10
C GLN A 72 10.11 12.64 21.65
N GLN A 73 8.92 12.78 22.20
CA GLN A 73 8.61 12.79 23.62
C GLN A 73 8.01 11.48 24.14
N THR A 74 7.77 10.48 23.29
CA THR A 74 7.30 9.16 23.72
C THR A 74 8.36 8.40 24.54
N ALA A 75 7.97 7.74 25.63
CA ALA A 75 8.88 7.04 26.56
C ALA A 75 8.83 5.50 26.48
N GLY A 76 8.08 4.92 25.54
CA GLY A 76 7.96 3.47 25.37
C GLY A 76 6.92 3.08 24.32
N SER A 77 6.65 1.78 24.20
CA SER A 77 5.67 1.25 23.24
C SER A 77 4.21 1.41 23.72
N PRO A 78 3.24 1.53 22.80
CA PRO A 78 1.83 1.45 23.14
C PRO A 78 1.49 0.10 23.79
N ARG A 79 0.62 0.14 24.80
CA ARG A 79 0.09 -1.06 25.48
C ARG A 79 -1.40 -0.92 25.70
N SER A 80 -2.13 -2.03 25.76
CA SER A 80 -3.53 -1.99 26.21
C SER A 80 -3.60 -1.52 27.66
N SER A 81 -4.63 -0.72 27.96
CA SER A 81 -4.99 -0.38 29.33
C SER A 81 -5.46 -1.63 30.07
N ALA A 82 -5.04 -1.78 31.32
CA ALA A 82 -5.52 -2.88 32.17
C ALA A 82 -7.02 -2.75 32.50
N ALA A 83 -7.58 -1.54 32.45
CA ALA A 83 -8.98 -1.27 32.75
C ALA A 83 -9.92 -1.45 31.54
N ASP A 84 -9.40 -1.31 30.32
CA ASP A 84 -10.18 -1.39 29.09
C ASP A 84 -9.30 -1.81 27.89
N PRO A 85 -9.53 -3.00 27.29
CA PRO A 85 -8.76 -3.48 26.15
C PRO A 85 -8.99 -2.64 24.87
N LYS A 86 -10.02 -1.79 24.82
CA LYS A 86 -10.24 -0.82 23.74
C LYS A 86 -9.43 0.46 23.90
N THR A 87 -8.69 0.61 24.99
CA THR A 87 -7.87 1.78 25.25
C THR A 87 -6.39 1.45 25.14
N LEU A 88 -5.68 2.13 24.24
CA LEU A 88 -4.22 2.09 24.17
C LEU A 88 -3.63 3.22 25.00
N VAL A 89 -2.55 2.91 25.70
CA VAL A 89 -1.81 3.83 26.58
C VAL A 89 -0.36 3.89 26.13
N VAL A 90 0.16 5.10 25.96
CA VAL A 90 1.59 5.33 25.67
C VAL A 90 2.18 6.30 26.72
N PRO A 91 3.31 5.93 27.36
CA PRO A 91 3.97 6.82 28.31
C PRO A 91 4.69 7.97 27.59
N VAL A 92 4.71 9.14 28.23
CA VAL A 92 5.40 10.34 27.73
C VAL A 92 6.59 10.66 28.63
N LYS A 93 7.68 11.14 28.04
CA LYS A 93 8.84 11.70 28.76
C LYS A 93 8.40 12.97 29.50
N ARG A 94 9.32 13.59 30.25
CA ARG A 94 9.10 14.95 30.76
C ARG A 94 8.88 15.91 29.59
N VAL A 95 7.62 16.27 29.38
CA VAL A 95 7.18 17.28 28.43
C VAL A 95 7.33 18.65 29.07
N ALA A 96 8.10 19.55 28.45
CA ALA A 96 8.28 20.93 28.89
C ALA A 96 7.04 21.79 28.53
N GLU A 97 7.07 23.07 28.88
CA GLU A 97 6.09 24.03 28.38
C GLU A 97 6.17 24.16 26.85
N GLY A 98 5.00 24.23 26.19
CA GLY A 98 4.88 24.35 24.74
C GLY A 98 3.82 23.45 24.11
N TRP A 99 3.80 23.42 22.79
CA TRP A 99 2.85 22.64 21.98
C TRP A 99 3.39 21.27 21.59
N TYR A 100 2.47 20.31 21.49
CA TYR A 100 2.75 18.92 21.15
C TYR A 100 1.74 18.35 20.15
N LEU A 101 2.25 17.56 19.22
CA LEU A 101 1.47 16.76 18.29
C LEU A 101 1.43 15.31 18.77
N VAL A 102 0.23 14.76 18.93
CA VAL A 102 -0.01 13.33 19.04
C VAL A 102 -0.40 12.80 17.67
N TYR A 103 0.36 11.84 17.17
CA TYR A 103 0.02 11.08 15.97
C TYR A 103 -0.19 9.62 16.34
N TRP A 104 -1.15 8.97 15.71
CA TRP A 104 -1.40 7.55 15.93
C TRP A 104 -1.78 6.80 14.65
N ARG A 105 -1.50 5.49 14.66
CA ARG A 105 -1.94 4.50 13.68
C ARG A 105 -2.23 3.19 14.40
N VAL A 106 -3.37 2.59 14.12
CA VAL A 106 -3.75 1.26 14.62
C VAL A 106 -4.29 0.39 13.49
N ILE A 107 -4.40 -0.91 13.72
CA ILE A 107 -5.07 -1.86 12.81
C ILE A 107 -6.32 -2.37 13.54
N SER A 108 -7.48 -2.14 12.92
CA SER A 108 -8.79 -2.63 13.36
C SER A 108 -8.88 -4.17 13.25
N VAL A 109 -9.86 -4.80 13.91
CA VAL A 109 -10.03 -6.27 13.89
C VAL A 109 -10.30 -6.78 12.48
N ASP A 110 -10.98 -5.98 11.66
CA ASP A 110 -11.21 -6.24 10.24
C ASP A 110 -9.96 -6.08 9.34
N GLY A 111 -8.84 -5.67 9.94
CA GLY A 111 -7.55 -5.50 9.28
C GLY A 111 -7.32 -4.10 8.69
N HIS A 112 -8.29 -3.18 8.76
CA HIS A 112 -8.10 -1.84 8.21
C HIS A 112 -7.28 -0.95 9.15
N PRO A 113 -6.27 -0.24 8.62
CA PRO A 113 -5.51 0.71 9.41
C PRO A 113 -6.34 1.98 9.64
N VAL A 114 -6.42 2.43 10.88
CA VAL A 114 -7.01 3.73 11.22
C VAL A 114 -5.91 4.61 11.77
N ARG A 115 -5.91 5.89 11.41
CA ARG A 115 -4.91 6.86 11.85
C ARG A 115 -5.52 8.22 12.09
N GLY A 116 -4.81 9.03 12.84
CA GLY A 116 -5.17 10.42 13.06
C GLY A 116 -4.07 11.16 13.77
N ALA A 117 -4.28 12.46 13.92
CA ALA A 117 -3.43 13.28 14.75
C ALA A 117 -4.30 14.30 15.50
N PHE A 118 -3.81 14.74 16.64
CA PHE A 118 -4.38 15.84 17.40
C PHE A 118 -3.27 16.52 18.19
N GLU A 119 -3.51 17.75 18.64
CA GLU A 119 -2.52 18.53 19.35
C GLU A 119 -2.92 18.74 20.81
N PHE A 120 -1.96 19.09 21.67
CA PHE A 120 -2.23 19.63 23.00
C PHE A 120 -1.09 20.57 23.40
N ALA A 121 -1.34 21.45 24.34
CA ALA A 121 -0.33 22.35 24.88
C ALA A 121 -0.11 22.09 26.37
N VAL A 122 1.08 22.42 26.87
CA VAL A 122 1.44 22.35 28.28
C VAL A 122 1.97 23.69 28.74
N GLY A 123 1.54 24.14 29.91
CA GLY A 123 2.01 25.36 30.57
C GLY A 123 1.02 26.52 30.45
N PRO A 124 1.19 27.55 31.32
CA PRO A 124 0.31 28.72 31.35
C PRO A 124 0.49 29.64 30.14
N ASN A 125 1.62 29.57 29.42
CA ASN A 125 1.87 30.36 28.24
C ASN A 125 2.62 29.54 27.16
N PRO A 126 1.95 28.57 26.51
CA PRO A 126 2.57 27.69 25.53
C PRO A 126 3.00 28.41 24.23
N GLY A 127 2.73 29.71 24.11
CA GLY A 127 2.95 30.49 22.90
C GLY A 127 1.88 30.24 21.83
N PRO A 128 2.02 30.87 20.65
CA PRO A 128 1.12 30.65 19.52
C PRO A 128 1.20 29.19 19.05
N GLN A 129 0.06 28.63 18.67
CA GLN A 129 -0.02 27.27 18.11
C GLN A 129 0.83 27.21 16.82
N PRO A 130 1.89 26.37 16.79
CA PRO A 130 2.70 26.23 15.60
C PRO A 130 1.96 25.38 14.57
N GLN A 131 2.29 25.55 13.29
CA GLN A 131 1.84 24.63 12.25
C GLN A 131 2.65 23.34 12.35
N PHE A 132 2.09 22.33 12.97
CA PHE A 132 2.70 21.00 12.97
C PHE A 132 2.61 20.37 11.58
N VAL A 133 3.72 19.81 11.13
CA VAL A 133 3.71 18.91 9.98
C VAL A 133 3.20 17.55 10.47
N ILE A 134 1.92 17.26 10.23
CA ILE A 134 1.37 15.93 10.48
C ILE A 134 2.11 14.97 9.56
N PRO A 135 2.88 14.00 10.08
CA PRO A 135 3.65 13.15 9.19
C PRO A 135 2.69 12.29 8.38
N SER A 136 2.59 12.53 7.07
CA SER A 136 1.91 11.59 6.21
C SER A 136 2.84 10.38 6.03
N ILE A 137 2.29 9.17 6.26
CA ILE A 137 3.04 7.93 6.00
C ILE A 137 3.50 7.91 4.54
N SER A 138 2.72 8.52 3.64
CA SER A 138 3.04 8.65 2.22
C SER A 138 4.28 9.50 1.97
N GLU A 139 4.43 10.69 2.59
CA GLU A 139 5.62 11.55 2.39
C GLU A 139 6.88 10.92 2.98
N THR A 140 6.75 10.23 4.11
CA THR A 140 7.87 9.53 4.76
C THR A 140 8.27 8.28 3.96
N ALA A 141 7.29 7.52 3.46
CA ALA A 141 7.49 6.31 2.66
C ALA A 141 7.98 6.60 1.22
N ALA A 142 7.66 7.78 0.68
CA ALA A 142 7.96 8.17 -0.69
C ALA A 142 9.22 9.04 -0.84
N THR A 143 10.05 9.20 0.20
CA THR A 143 11.33 9.90 0.02
C THR A 143 12.19 9.18 -1.02
N PRO A 144 12.87 9.90 -1.94
CA PRO A 144 13.68 9.27 -2.99
C PRO A 144 14.73 8.30 -2.44
N ARG A 145 15.31 8.64 -1.27
CA ARG A 145 16.28 7.81 -0.58
C ARG A 145 15.67 6.50 -0.08
N LEU A 146 14.48 6.54 0.53
CA LEU A 146 13.81 5.34 1.03
C LEU A 146 13.31 4.46 -0.13
N ILE A 147 12.77 5.06 -1.20
CA ILE A 147 12.40 4.34 -2.43
C ILE A 147 13.63 3.64 -3.02
N ALA A 148 14.79 4.31 -3.07
CA ALA A 148 16.01 3.72 -3.58
C ALA A 148 16.44 2.50 -2.75
N VAL A 149 16.51 2.61 -1.42
CA VAL A 149 16.89 1.48 -0.56
C VAL A 149 15.86 0.35 -0.65
N ARG A 150 14.56 0.66 -0.66
CA ARG A 150 13.49 -0.34 -0.84
C ARG A 150 13.61 -1.07 -2.18
N SER A 151 13.94 -0.35 -3.24
CA SER A 151 14.16 -0.93 -4.56
C SER A 151 15.36 -1.88 -4.55
N VAL A 152 16.46 -1.50 -3.89
CA VAL A 152 17.63 -2.39 -3.71
C VAL A 152 17.24 -3.66 -2.97
N VAL A 153 16.47 -3.54 -1.88
CA VAL A 153 15.96 -4.69 -1.11
C VAL A 153 15.15 -5.63 -2.01
N PHE A 154 14.15 -5.11 -2.74
CA PHE A 154 13.33 -5.94 -3.62
C PHE A 154 14.15 -6.60 -4.73
N VAL A 155 15.01 -5.86 -5.43
CA VAL A 155 15.84 -6.42 -6.51
C VAL A 155 16.78 -7.49 -5.98
N ALA A 156 17.44 -7.27 -4.83
CA ALA A 156 18.39 -8.21 -4.25
C ALA A 156 17.72 -9.54 -3.86
N ILE A 157 16.58 -9.46 -3.18
CA ILE A 157 15.78 -10.63 -2.78
C ILE A 157 15.27 -11.38 -4.01
N MET A 158 14.64 -10.67 -4.94
CA MET A 158 14.06 -11.27 -6.15
C MET A 158 15.15 -11.94 -6.99
N ALA A 159 16.33 -11.31 -7.10
CA ALA A 159 17.49 -11.88 -7.75
C ALA A 159 17.98 -13.15 -7.04
N ALA A 160 18.12 -13.13 -5.70
CA ALA A 160 18.59 -14.29 -4.94
C ALA A 160 17.64 -15.49 -5.10
N ILE A 161 16.33 -15.28 -4.94
CA ILE A 161 15.31 -16.34 -5.10
C ILE A 161 15.32 -16.87 -6.55
N GLY A 162 15.27 -16.00 -7.55
CA GLY A 162 15.23 -16.43 -8.95
C GLY A 162 16.52 -17.10 -9.41
N LEU A 163 17.69 -16.65 -8.95
CA LEU A 163 18.98 -17.31 -9.21
C LEU A 163 19.02 -18.71 -8.60
N PHE A 164 18.52 -18.86 -7.37
CA PHE A 164 18.40 -20.17 -6.72
C PHE A 164 17.47 -21.11 -7.50
N VAL A 165 16.26 -20.66 -7.86
CA VAL A 165 15.30 -21.45 -8.64
C VAL A 165 15.87 -21.81 -10.01
N LEU A 166 16.46 -20.86 -10.74
CA LEU A 166 17.09 -21.10 -12.04
C LEU A 166 18.22 -22.12 -11.93
N ARG A 167 19.04 -22.04 -10.88
CA ARG A 167 20.14 -22.98 -10.64
C ARG A 167 19.62 -24.41 -10.50
N ILE A 168 18.58 -24.61 -9.71
CA ILE A 168 18.02 -25.94 -9.43
C ILE A 168 17.22 -26.47 -10.62
N ALA A 169 16.27 -25.69 -11.14
CA ALA A 169 15.32 -26.14 -12.15
C ALA A 169 15.88 -26.12 -13.58
N THR A 170 16.83 -25.23 -13.88
CA THR A 170 17.36 -25.04 -15.24
C THR A 170 18.83 -25.42 -15.37
N ALA A 171 19.73 -24.86 -14.56
CA ALA A 171 21.17 -24.94 -14.80
C ALA A 171 21.80 -26.28 -14.39
N ARG A 172 21.47 -26.82 -13.21
CA ARG A 172 22.01 -28.11 -12.71
C ARG A 172 21.82 -29.27 -13.69
N PRO A 173 20.62 -29.48 -14.27
CA PRO A 173 20.41 -30.54 -15.27
C PRO A 173 21.23 -30.36 -16.55
N VAL A 174 21.57 -29.13 -16.92
CA VAL A 174 22.35 -28.80 -18.14
C VAL A 174 23.83 -29.08 -17.93
N VAL A 175 24.37 -28.75 -16.75
CA VAL A 175 25.80 -28.96 -16.45
C VAL A 175 26.20 -30.43 -16.48
N ARG A 176 25.27 -31.33 -16.15
CA ARG A 176 25.47 -32.78 -16.31
C ARG A 176 25.61 -33.22 -17.78
N ARG A 177 25.15 -32.42 -18.75
CA ARG A 177 25.09 -32.76 -20.18
C ARG A 177 26.12 -32.00 -21.03
N VAL A 178 26.69 -30.92 -20.51
CA VAL A 178 27.68 -30.09 -21.23
C VAL A 178 28.99 -30.13 -20.43
N PRO A 179 29.98 -30.94 -20.84
CA PRO A 179 31.24 -31.05 -20.09
C PRO A 179 31.95 -29.69 -20.01
N GLU A 180 32.73 -29.49 -18.94
CA GLU A 180 33.47 -28.26 -18.60
C GLU A 180 32.63 -27.03 -18.21
N SER A 181 31.30 -27.15 -18.17
CA SER A 181 30.45 -26.07 -17.66
C SER A 181 30.57 -25.93 -16.14
N ARG A 182 30.68 -24.69 -15.64
CA ARG A 182 30.87 -24.39 -14.21
C ARG A 182 29.73 -23.53 -13.69
N LEU A 183 29.07 -23.94 -12.61
CA LEU A 183 27.99 -23.15 -11.97
C LEU A 183 28.52 -22.04 -11.04
N ARG A 184 29.84 -21.98 -10.82
CA ARG A 184 30.48 -21.00 -9.91
C ARG A 184 30.04 -19.55 -10.16
N PRO A 185 29.88 -19.06 -11.41
CA PRO A 185 29.38 -17.69 -11.62
C PRO A 185 27.95 -17.47 -11.09
N LEU A 186 27.07 -18.47 -11.16
CA LEU A 186 25.73 -18.41 -10.57
C LEU A 186 25.81 -18.42 -9.04
N ASP A 187 26.69 -19.23 -8.45
CA ASP A 187 26.88 -19.26 -6.99
C ASP A 187 27.40 -17.91 -6.47
N ILE A 188 28.35 -17.29 -7.19
CA ILE A 188 28.85 -15.94 -6.88
C ILE A 188 27.73 -14.90 -7.01
N ALA A 189 26.96 -14.93 -8.10
CA ALA A 189 25.86 -13.98 -8.30
C ALA A 189 24.79 -14.11 -7.21
N PHE A 190 24.46 -15.35 -6.81
CA PHE A 190 23.55 -15.63 -5.70
C PHE A 190 24.11 -15.09 -4.37
N GLY A 191 25.40 -15.33 -4.09
CA GLY A 191 26.07 -14.83 -2.90
C GLY A 191 26.06 -13.30 -2.83
N ILE A 192 26.36 -12.61 -3.94
CA ILE A 192 26.31 -11.14 -4.03
C ILE A 192 24.89 -10.64 -3.78
N ALA A 193 23.87 -11.20 -4.45
CA ALA A 193 22.48 -10.80 -4.27
C ALA A 193 22.02 -10.99 -2.82
N SER A 194 22.39 -12.11 -2.20
CA SER A 194 22.08 -12.41 -0.80
C SER A 194 22.77 -11.46 0.17
N LEU A 195 24.05 -11.14 -0.06
CA LEU A 195 24.83 -10.19 0.76
C LEU A 195 24.27 -8.77 0.65
N VAL A 196 23.93 -8.32 -0.57
CA VAL A 196 23.29 -7.01 -0.78
C VAL A 196 21.95 -6.96 -0.04
N GLY A 197 21.14 -8.01 -0.12
CA GLY A 197 19.89 -8.11 0.66
C GLY A 197 20.13 -8.04 2.15
N LEU A 198 21.08 -8.83 2.67
CA LEU A 198 21.45 -8.87 4.09
C LEU A 198 21.87 -7.49 4.64
N ILE A 199 22.53 -6.67 3.83
CA ILE A 199 22.92 -5.30 4.20
C ILE A 199 21.78 -4.30 4.00
N ALA A 200 21.06 -4.37 2.88
CA ALA A 200 20.04 -3.38 2.53
C ALA A 200 18.77 -3.50 3.39
N ILE A 201 18.40 -4.72 3.83
CA ILE A 201 17.22 -4.94 4.69
C ILE A 201 17.32 -4.18 6.02
N PRO A 202 18.37 -4.33 6.84
CA PRO A 202 18.47 -3.58 8.10
C PRO A 202 18.58 -2.07 7.88
N ILE A 203 19.22 -1.61 6.78
CA ILE A 203 19.25 -0.19 6.42
C ILE A 203 17.83 0.31 6.08
N TYR A 204 17.08 -0.44 5.28
CA TYR A 204 15.69 -0.12 4.94
C TYR A 204 14.82 -0.07 6.19
N LEU A 205 14.91 -1.10 7.04
CA LEU A 205 14.16 -1.15 8.30
C LEU A 205 14.53 0.02 9.19
N LEU A 206 15.82 0.31 9.36
CA LEU A 206 16.28 1.47 10.12
C LEU A 206 15.74 2.77 9.54
N MET A 207 15.78 3.00 8.22
CA MET A 207 15.30 4.24 7.62
C MET A 207 13.78 4.37 7.66
N ALA A 208 13.05 3.30 7.33
CA ALA A 208 11.59 3.26 7.37
C ALA A 208 11.05 3.46 8.79
N THR A 209 11.81 3.04 9.82
CA THR A 209 11.44 3.18 11.23
C THR A 209 12.14 4.33 11.96
N ALA A 210 13.18 4.96 11.39
CA ALA A 210 13.86 6.09 12.02
C ALA A 210 13.05 7.39 11.89
N GLN A 211 12.20 7.51 10.88
CA GLN A 211 11.25 8.63 10.75
C GLN A 211 9.93 8.38 11.50
N PHE A 212 9.61 7.11 11.79
CA PHE A 212 8.49 6.67 12.62
C PHE A 212 8.98 5.57 13.56
N ALA A 213 9.38 5.95 14.78
CA ALA A 213 10.02 5.10 15.78
C ALA A 213 9.21 3.82 16.10
N LEU A 214 9.33 2.79 15.26
CA LEU A 214 8.88 1.41 15.49
C LEU A 214 10.10 0.56 15.86
N ARG A 215 10.91 1.05 16.81
CA ARG A 215 12.02 0.30 17.41
C ARG A 215 11.57 -0.91 18.22
N SER A 216 10.26 -1.12 18.45
CA SER A 216 9.75 -2.14 19.36
C SER A 216 9.01 -3.32 18.71
N ALA A 217 8.89 -3.36 17.38
CA ALA A 217 8.21 -4.48 16.69
C ALA A 217 9.20 -5.51 16.12
N PHE A 218 10.48 -5.17 16.04
CA PHE A 218 11.52 -6.05 15.51
C PHE A 218 12.65 -6.11 16.53
N ASP A 219 12.44 -6.88 17.60
CA ASP A 219 13.59 -7.43 18.32
C ASP A 219 14.41 -8.21 17.30
N LEU A 220 15.57 -7.64 16.97
CA LEU A 220 16.56 -8.16 16.03
C LEU A 220 17.09 -9.55 16.46
N GLU A 221 16.65 -10.08 17.60
CA GLU A 221 16.88 -11.44 18.08
C GLU A 221 16.27 -12.52 17.18
N ILE A 222 15.16 -12.26 16.47
CA ILE A 222 14.57 -13.26 15.55
C ILE A 222 15.43 -13.45 14.28
N LEU A 223 16.35 -12.50 13.99
CA LEU A 223 17.22 -12.58 12.82
C LEU A 223 18.55 -13.31 13.09
N SER A 224 18.86 -13.65 14.34
CA SER A 224 20.05 -14.43 14.68
C SER A 224 19.69 -15.85 15.14
N VAL A 225 19.85 -16.81 14.21
CA VAL A 225 20.39 -18.18 14.38
C VAL A 225 19.66 -19.29 13.61
N THR A 226 18.46 -19.12 13.05
CA THR A 226 17.84 -20.22 12.27
C THR A 226 17.23 -19.81 10.94
N GLY A 227 18.09 -19.77 9.93
CA GLY A 227 17.76 -20.27 8.59
C GLY A 227 17.71 -19.21 7.50
N ALA A 228 18.73 -19.16 6.65
CA ALA A 228 18.66 -18.44 5.37
C ALA A 228 17.44 -18.84 4.50
N LEU A 229 16.86 -20.02 4.74
CA LEU A 229 15.60 -20.51 4.16
C LEU A 229 14.35 -19.96 4.86
N ALA A 230 14.36 -19.84 6.19
CA ALA A 230 13.28 -19.18 6.94
C ALA A 230 13.25 -17.67 6.65
N GLY A 231 14.43 -17.05 6.46
CA GLY A 231 14.56 -15.67 5.99
C GLY A 231 13.99 -15.45 4.58
N ALA A 232 14.25 -16.35 3.63
CA ALA A 232 13.69 -16.25 2.27
C ALA A 232 12.16 -16.44 2.23
N ALA A 233 11.61 -17.35 3.04
CA ALA A 233 10.17 -17.53 3.20
C ALA A 233 9.51 -16.35 3.95
N ALA A 234 10.12 -15.87 5.03
CA ALA A 234 9.69 -14.68 5.75
C ALA A 234 9.72 -13.45 4.85
N VAL A 235 10.69 -13.32 3.95
CA VAL A 235 10.79 -12.19 3.02
C VAL A 235 9.69 -12.16 1.95
N LEU A 236 9.07 -13.30 1.60
CA LEU A 236 7.90 -13.33 0.72
C LEU A 236 6.57 -13.05 1.45
N VAL A 237 6.58 -13.10 2.79
CA VAL A 237 5.38 -13.00 3.64
C VAL A 237 5.35 -11.68 4.41
N VAL A 238 6.47 -11.24 4.95
CA VAL A 238 6.62 -10.05 5.81
C VAL A 238 6.23 -8.76 5.10
N PRO A 239 6.65 -8.48 3.84
CA PRO A 239 6.21 -7.27 3.13
C PRO A 239 4.69 -7.22 2.94
N GLY A 240 4.05 -8.37 2.69
CA GLY A 240 2.60 -8.49 2.57
C GLY A 240 1.89 -8.29 3.91
N LEU A 241 2.45 -8.81 5.01
CA LEU A 241 1.93 -8.64 6.37
C LEU A 241 2.04 -7.21 6.91
N SER A 242 3.04 -6.44 6.45
CA SER A 242 3.24 -5.04 6.84
C SER A 242 2.75 -4.00 5.81
N GLY A 243 2.35 -4.45 4.62
CA GLY A 243 2.01 -3.60 3.47
C GLY A 243 0.51 -3.48 3.23
N HIS A 244 0.13 -2.80 2.13
CA HIS A 244 -1.28 -2.60 1.75
C HIS A 244 -2.06 -3.93 1.64
N ALA A 245 -1.40 -5.03 1.30
CA ALA A 245 -2.08 -6.32 1.18
C ALA A 245 -2.68 -6.85 2.50
N ALA A 246 -2.04 -6.60 3.64
CA ALA A 246 -2.62 -6.94 4.94
C ALA A 246 -3.74 -5.98 5.37
N GLN A 247 -3.80 -4.80 4.75
CA GLN A 247 -4.68 -3.69 5.07
C GLN A 247 -5.92 -3.62 4.16
N THR A 248 -5.96 -4.44 3.10
CA THR A 248 -7.05 -4.46 2.13
C THR A 248 -7.89 -5.71 2.30
N SER A 249 -9.19 -5.54 2.56
CA SER A 249 -10.16 -6.64 2.56
C SER A 249 -10.59 -7.04 1.13
N PRO A 250 -10.68 -8.36 0.81
CA PRO A 250 -10.46 -9.52 1.68
C PRO A 250 -8.98 -9.87 1.86
N ARG A 251 -8.51 -9.82 3.12
CA ARG A 251 -7.08 -9.95 3.48
C ARG A 251 -6.44 -11.24 2.98
N GLY A 252 -7.11 -12.37 3.13
CA GLY A 252 -6.56 -13.67 2.72
C GLY A 252 -6.27 -13.75 1.22
N ALA A 253 -7.19 -13.24 0.39
CA ALA A 253 -7.00 -13.21 -1.06
C ALA A 253 -5.89 -12.23 -1.45
N MET A 254 -5.85 -11.06 -0.80
CA MET A 254 -4.83 -10.05 -1.11
C MET A 254 -3.42 -10.51 -0.71
N LEU A 255 -3.26 -11.15 0.45
CA LEU A 255 -1.99 -11.78 0.84
C LEU A 255 -1.58 -12.89 -0.14
N LEU A 256 -2.53 -13.70 -0.62
CA LEU A 256 -2.25 -14.73 -1.62
C LEU A 256 -1.80 -14.12 -2.94
N PHE A 257 -2.49 -13.08 -3.43
CA PHE A 257 -2.08 -12.38 -4.65
C PHE A 257 -0.71 -11.76 -4.52
N ASP A 258 -0.40 -11.08 -3.41
CA ASP A 258 0.93 -10.52 -3.17
C ASP A 258 2.01 -11.61 -3.15
N TRP A 259 1.77 -12.71 -2.44
CA TRP A 259 2.72 -13.83 -2.37
C TRP A 259 2.96 -14.46 -3.74
N LEU A 260 1.89 -14.71 -4.51
CA LEU A 260 1.98 -15.24 -5.88
C LEU A 260 2.72 -14.26 -6.80
N HIS A 261 2.41 -12.96 -6.72
CA HIS A 261 3.00 -11.92 -7.55
C HIS A 261 4.50 -11.77 -7.27
N LEU A 262 4.90 -11.68 -6.00
CA LEU A 262 6.30 -11.59 -5.59
C LEU A 262 7.10 -12.84 -5.93
N SER A 263 6.53 -14.02 -5.73
CA SER A 263 7.18 -15.30 -6.08
C SER A 263 7.40 -15.40 -7.59
N ALA A 264 6.37 -15.12 -8.37
CA ALA A 264 6.43 -15.13 -9.83
C ALA A 264 7.41 -14.08 -10.38
N GLY A 265 7.37 -12.86 -9.83
CA GLY A 265 8.31 -11.80 -10.18
C GLY A 265 9.75 -12.18 -9.85
N SER A 266 9.98 -12.81 -8.70
CA SER A 266 11.31 -13.27 -8.28
C SER A 266 11.88 -14.30 -9.25
N ILE A 267 11.08 -15.30 -9.62
CA ILE A 267 11.47 -16.33 -10.60
C ILE A 267 11.81 -15.70 -11.95
N TRP A 268 11.03 -14.71 -12.39
CA TRP A 268 11.26 -14.04 -13.67
C TRP A 268 12.50 -13.14 -13.65
N VAL A 269 12.60 -12.21 -12.69
CA VAL A 269 13.73 -11.27 -12.54
C VAL A 269 15.04 -12.02 -12.32
N GLY A 270 15.13 -12.84 -11.28
CA GLY A 270 16.36 -13.56 -10.97
C GLY A 270 16.68 -14.62 -12.03
N GLY A 271 15.67 -15.14 -12.72
CA GLY A 271 15.83 -15.99 -13.88
C GLY A 271 16.49 -15.29 -15.08
N LEU A 272 16.05 -14.09 -15.43
CA LEU A 272 16.65 -13.29 -16.50
C LEU A 272 18.09 -12.89 -16.17
N ILE A 273 18.35 -12.43 -14.93
CA ILE A 273 19.70 -12.16 -14.43
C ILE A 273 20.56 -13.43 -14.50
N GLY A 274 20.02 -14.56 -14.05
CA GLY A 274 20.69 -15.86 -14.09
C GLY A 274 21.01 -16.31 -15.51
N LEU A 275 20.17 -16.03 -16.50
CA LEU A 275 20.44 -16.34 -17.90
C LEU A 275 21.62 -15.51 -18.46
N LEU A 276 21.74 -14.23 -18.05
CA LEU A 276 22.91 -13.40 -18.39
C LEU A 276 24.20 -13.88 -17.70
N VAL A 277 24.11 -14.35 -16.46
CA VAL A 277 25.26 -14.92 -15.74
C VAL A 277 25.66 -16.29 -16.31
N LEU A 278 24.68 -17.11 -16.69
CA LEU A 278 24.89 -18.40 -17.36
C LEU A 278 25.69 -18.26 -18.65
N TRP A 279 25.52 -17.16 -19.38
CA TRP A 279 26.32 -16.86 -20.56
C TRP A 279 27.83 -16.93 -20.28
N ARG A 280 28.27 -16.48 -19.09
CA ARG A 280 29.68 -16.55 -18.66
C ARG A 280 30.08 -17.88 -18.03
N SER A 281 29.11 -18.75 -17.75
CA SER A 281 29.32 -20.06 -17.13
C SER A 281 29.74 -21.15 -18.12
N PHE A 282 29.59 -20.89 -19.42
CA PHE A 282 29.98 -21.80 -20.50
C PHE A 282 31.28 -21.34 -21.20
N PRO A 283 32.22 -22.27 -21.50
CA PRO A 283 33.35 -22.01 -22.39
C PRO A 283 32.86 -21.47 -23.74
N VAL A 284 33.62 -20.56 -24.37
CA VAL A 284 33.22 -19.89 -25.62
C VAL A 284 32.74 -20.91 -26.67
N ALA A 285 33.49 -21.99 -26.85
CA ALA A 285 33.18 -23.07 -27.80
C ALA A 285 31.86 -23.81 -27.51
N ARG A 286 31.39 -23.82 -26.26
CA ARG A 286 30.20 -24.58 -25.81
C ARG A 286 29.03 -23.71 -25.40
N ARG A 287 29.15 -22.37 -25.49
CA ARG A 287 28.10 -21.41 -25.11
C ARG A 287 26.79 -21.68 -25.82
N VAL A 288 26.83 -21.85 -27.15
CA VAL A 288 25.64 -22.15 -27.94
C VAL A 288 25.00 -23.45 -27.48
N ALA A 289 25.78 -24.52 -27.35
CA ALA A 289 25.28 -25.82 -26.91
C ALA A 289 24.59 -25.75 -25.52
N GLY A 290 25.17 -25.00 -24.57
CA GLY A 290 24.55 -24.75 -23.27
C GLY A 290 23.23 -23.99 -23.38
N LEU A 291 23.19 -22.92 -24.17
CA LEU A 291 21.99 -22.10 -24.37
C LEU A 291 20.85 -22.86 -25.05
N VAL A 292 21.14 -23.75 -26.01
CA VAL A 292 20.12 -24.59 -26.66
C VAL A 292 19.37 -25.45 -25.63
N VAL A 293 20.01 -25.84 -24.53
CA VAL A 293 19.37 -26.64 -23.47
C VAL A 293 18.74 -25.75 -22.41
N CYS A 294 19.42 -24.67 -21.99
CA CYS A 294 18.95 -23.77 -20.93
C CYS A 294 17.75 -22.93 -21.36
N VAL A 295 17.79 -22.33 -22.56
CA VAL A 295 16.80 -21.34 -23.00
C VAL A 295 15.41 -21.94 -23.08
N PRO A 296 15.14 -23.09 -23.75
CA PRO A 296 13.79 -23.64 -23.81
C PRO A 296 13.21 -24.02 -22.45
N ARG A 297 14.06 -24.48 -21.51
CA ARG A 297 13.66 -24.81 -20.13
C ARG A 297 13.27 -23.55 -19.37
N PHE A 298 14.15 -22.56 -19.36
CA PHE A 298 13.88 -21.29 -18.71
C PHE A 298 12.67 -20.59 -19.32
N SER A 299 12.51 -20.61 -20.64
CA SER A 299 11.33 -20.03 -21.31
C SER A 299 10.02 -20.66 -20.83
N ASN A 300 9.98 -21.95 -20.47
CA ASN A 300 8.78 -22.56 -19.89
C ASN A 300 8.51 -22.03 -18.48
N THR A 301 9.54 -21.99 -17.63
CA THR A 301 9.44 -21.46 -16.27
C THR A 301 9.02 -19.99 -16.28
N ALA A 302 9.67 -19.17 -17.11
CA ALA A 302 9.37 -17.76 -17.30
C ALA A 302 7.94 -17.54 -17.83
N PHE A 303 7.48 -18.39 -18.75
CA PHE A 303 6.11 -18.31 -19.26
C PHE A 303 5.07 -18.53 -18.15
N VAL A 304 5.24 -19.58 -17.34
CA VAL A 304 4.33 -19.86 -16.22
C VAL A 304 4.40 -18.74 -15.18
N SER A 305 5.59 -18.27 -14.83
CA SER A 305 5.73 -17.17 -13.87
C SER A 305 5.07 -15.89 -14.38
N VAL A 306 5.22 -15.53 -15.65
CA VAL A 306 4.56 -14.35 -16.22
C VAL A 306 3.03 -14.48 -16.16
N LEU A 307 2.46 -15.65 -16.43
CA LEU A 307 1.01 -15.86 -16.31
C LEU A 307 0.53 -15.70 -14.85
N VAL A 308 1.26 -16.26 -13.87
CA VAL A 308 0.94 -16.09 -12.45
C VAL A 308 1.07 -14.63 -12.02
N LEU A 309 2.10 -13.93 -12.49
CA LEU A 309 2.34 -12.52 -12.20
C LEU A 309 1.20 -11.64 -12.75
N ILE A 310 0.75 -11.90 -13.98
CA ILE A 310 -0.37 -11.18 -14.58
C ILE A 310 -1.66 -11.47 -13.81
N GLY A 311 -2.00 -12.74 -13.59
CA GLY A 311 -3.24 -13.12 -12.90
C GLY A 311 -3.33 -12.56 -11.48
N SER A 312 -2.25 -12.66 -10.70
CA SER A 312 -2.18 -12.06 -9.37
C SER A 312 -2.21 -10.53 -9.39
N GLY A 313 -1.56 -9.89 -10.37
CA GLY A 313 -1.56 -8.44 -10.52
C GLY A 313 -2.94 -7.89 -10.90
N ILE A 314 -3.66 -8.57 -11.79
CA ILE A 314 -5.05 -8.25 -12.13
C ILE A 314 -5.93 -8.45 -10.90
N GLY A 315 -5.85 -9.60 -10.24
CA GLY A 315 -6.63 -9.89 -9.02
C GLY A 315 -6.46 -8.83 -7.94
N ALA A 316 -5.22 -8.44 -7.65
CA ALA A 316 -4.92 -7.34 -6.71
C ALA A 316 -5.46 -5.98 -7.19
N SER A 317 -5.32 -5.66 -8.48
CA SER A 317 -5.77 -4.38 -9.04
C SER A 317 -7.29 -4.23 -8.98
N LEU A 318 -8.04 -5.32 -9.21
CA LEU A 318 -9.49 -5.32 -9.09
C LEU A 318 -9.99 -5.08 -7.66
N ILE A 319 -9.19 -5.47 -6.66
CA ILE A 319 -9.50 -5.21 -5.25
C ILE A 319 -9.10 -3.78 -4.85
N HIS A 320 -7.94 -3.30 -5.31
CA HIS A 320 -7.40 -1.98 -4.94
C HIS A 320 -8.03 -0.80 -5.71
N LEU A 321 -8.56 -1.03 -6.91
CA LEU A 321 -9.14 0.03 -7.74
C LEU A 321 -10.67 -0.07 -7.73
N PRO A 322 -11.36 0.83 -7.03
CA PRO A 322 -12.81 0.79 -6.93
C PRO A 322 -13.51 1.19 -8.22
N THR A 323 -12.89 2.05 -9.04
CA THR A 323 -13.40 2.43 -10.36
C THR A 323 -12.30 2.45 -11.40
N PHE A 324 -12.70 2.45 -12.68
CA PHE A 324 -11.76 2.65 -13.78
C PHE A 324 -11.11 4.05 -13.75
N ALA A 325 -11.85 5.06 -13.30
CA ALA A 325 -11.34 6.42 -13.16
C ALA A 325 -10.20 6.52 -12.14
N SER A 326 -10.16 5.62 -11.14
CA SER A 326 -9.07 5.53 -10.18
C SER A 326 -7.69 5.36 -10.84
N LEU A 327 -7.62 4.83 -12.07
CA LEU A 327 -6.36 4.66 -12.80
C LEU A 327 -5.68 5.98 -13.16
N TRP A 328 -6.43 7.02 -13.52
CA TRP A 328 -5.86 8.31 -13.94
C TRP A 328 -6.10 9.44 -12.94
N GLN A 329 -7.13 9.34 -12.09
CA GLN A 329 -7.45 10.36 -11.09
C GLN A 329 -6.61 10.25 -9.81
N THR A 330 -5.91 9.14 -9.60
CA THR A 330 -5.14 8.91 -8.36
C THR A 330 -3.67 8.69 -8.67
N SER A 331 -2.81 9.12 -7.74
CA SER A 331 -1.36 8.89 -7.83
C SER A 331 -1.02 7.39 -7.83
N TYR A 332 -1.76 6.59 -7.06
CA TYR A 332 -1.66 5.14 -7.04
C TYR A 332 -1.95 4.55 -8.44
N GLY A 333 -3.05 4.96 -9.08
CA GLY A 333 -3.40 4.53 -10.42
C GLY A 333 -2.35 4.91 -11.47
N GLN A 334 -1.83 6.14 -11.41
CA GLN A 334 -0.80 6.62 -12.33
C GLN A 334 0.51 5.82 -12.18
N ALA A 335 0.95 5.53 -10.96
CA ALA A 335 2.11 4.68 -10.71
C ALA A 335 1.88 3.23 -11.22
N LEU A 336 0.66 2.71 -11.08
CA LEU A 336 0.30 1.41 -11.64
C LEU A 336 0.34 1.42 -13.18
N LEU A 337 -0.13 2.48 -13.84
CA LEU A 337 -0.05 2.64 -15.30
C LEU A 337 1.41 2.64 -15.79
N VAL A 338 2.31 3.33 -15.10
CA VAL A 338 3.76 3.28 -15.41
C VAL A 338 4.30 1.85 -15.28
N LYS A 339 3.95 1.13 -14.21
CA LYS A 339 4.34 -0.28 -14.02
C LYS A 339 3.79 -1.17 -15.15
N ILE A 340 2.53 -0.99 -15.54
CA ILE A 340 1.91 -1.73 -16.65
C ILE A 340 2.65 -1.44 -17.97
N GLY A 341 2.98 -0.17 -18.26
CA GLY A 341 3.72 0.20 -19.46
C GLY A 341 5.11 -0.45 -19.54
N LEU A 342 5.87 -0.41 -18.44
CA LEU A 342 7.18 -1.05 -18.33
C LEU A 342 7.09 -2.58 -18.53
N LEU A 343 6.11 -3.22 -17.90
CA LEU A 343 5.89 -4.66 -18.02
C LEU A 343 5.45 -5.04 -19.44
N SER A 344 4.60 -4.23 -20.08
CA SER A 344 4.16 -4.44 -21.46
C SER A 344 5.35 -4.38 -22.43
N ALA A 345 6.24 -3.39 -22.26
CA ALA A 345 7.47 -3.30 -23.02
C ALA A 345 8.39 -4.51 -22.80
N ALA A 346 8.53 -4.98 -21.55
CA ALA A 346 9.31 -6.19 -21.25
C ALA A 346 8.69 -7.43 -21.91
N MET A 347 7.36 -7.55 -21.93
CA MET A 347 6.65 -8.64 -22.59
C MET A 347 6.83 -8.64 -24.11
N LEU A 348 6.95 -7.46 -24.75
CA LEU A 348 7.27 -7.36 -26.18
C LEU A 348 8.69 -7.90 -26.48
N LEU A 349 9.68 -7.59 -25.62
CA LEU A 349 11.02 -8.17 -25.75
C LEU A 349 11.01 -9.69 -25.53
N ALA A 350 10.26 -10.15 -24.52
CA ALA A 350 10.09 -11.58 -24.21
C ALA A 350 9.41 -12.33 -25.37
N ALA A 351 8.41 -11.73 -26.01
CA ALA A 351 7.78 -12.27 -27.21
C ALA A 351 8.77 -12.33 -28.38
N GLY A 352 9.60 -11.30 -28.55
CA GLY A 352 10.71 -11.30 -29.51
C GLY A 352 11.69 -12.47 -29.27
N ASN A 353 12.02 -12.75 -28.00
CA ASN A 353 12.83 -13.91 -27.62
C ASN A 353 12.13 -15.24 -27.95
N LEU A 354 10.86 -15.38 -27.58
CA LEU A 354 10.08 -16.59 -27.82
C LEU A 354 9.90 -16.90 -29.32
N LEU A 355 9.73 -15.86 -30.14
CA LEU A 355 9.44 -15.96 -31.58
C LEU A 355 10.68 -15.97 -32.47
N ARG A 356 11.76 -15.28 -32.09
CA ARG A 356 12.97 -15.15 -32.93
C ARG A 356 14.17 -15.92 -32.40
N THR A 357 14.51 -15.77 -31.12
CA THR A 357 15.75 -16.37 -30.59
C THR A 357 15.58 -17.86 -30.29
N ARG A 358 14.48 -18.25 -29.62
CA ARG A 358 14.24 -19.65 -29.26
C ARG A 358 14.16 -20.60 -30.46
N PRO A 359 13.40 -20.33 -31.55
CA PRO A 359 13.33 -21.26 -32.68
C PRO A 359 14.68 -21.41 -33.39
N ARG A 360 15.43 -20.31 -33.54
CA ARG A 360 16.78 -20.32 -34.16
C ARG A 360 17.80 -21.09 -33.33
N LEU A 361 17.70 -21.04 -31.99
CA LEU A 361 18.55 -21.84 -31.11
C LEU A 361 18.19 -23.34 -31.19
N ILE A 362 16.90 -23.69 -31.23
CA ILE A 362 16.48 -25.10 -31.35
C ILE A 362 16.92 -25.69 -32.70
N ALA A 363 16.86 -24.91 -33.77
CA ALA A 363 17.30 -25.30 -35.11
C ALA A 363 18.84 -25.44 -35.24
N TYR A 364 19.63 -25.21 -34.18
CA TYR A 364 21.09 -25.24 -34.22
C TYR A 364 21.68 -26.52 -34.83
N ARG A 365 21.07 -27.69 -34.59
CA ARG A 365 21.56 -28.96 -35.14
C ARG A 365 21.44 -29.04 -36.66
N GLU A 366 20.43 -28.40 -37.22
CA GLU A 366 20.14 -28.39 -38.66
C GLU A 366 20.75 -27.17 -39.35
N ARG A 367 20.87 -26.05 -38.62
CA ARG A 367 21.30 -24.73 -39.12
C ARG A 367 22.25 -24.05 -38.13
N PRO A 368 23.50 -24.53 -38.00
CA PRO A 368 24.46 -24.03 -37.01
C PRO A 368 24.84 -22.55 -37.20
N GLU A 369 24.78 -22.05 -38.42
CA GLU A 369 25.09 -20.66 -38.81
C GLU A 369 24.15 -19.62 -38.15
N LEU A 370 22.94 -20.02 -37.78
CA LEU A 370 21.96 -19.12 -37.15
C LEU A 370 22.25 -18.85 -35.67
N ALA A 371 23.04 -19.71 -35.02
CA ALA A 371 23.15 -19.72 -33.56
C ALA A 371 23.97 -18.57 -32.97
N PRO A 372 25.11 -18.12 -33.54
CA PRO A 372 25.83 -16.97 -33.01
C PRO A 372 24.99 -15.68 -33.02
N GLY A 373 24.27 -15.43 -34.12
CA GLY A 373 23.35 -14.30 -34.24
C GLY A 373 22.18 -14.40 -33.27
N ALA A 374 21.57 -15.59 -33.12
CA ALA A 374 20.49 -15.82 -32.16
C ALA A 374 20.94 -15.63 -30.71
N ALA A 375 22.15 -16.08 -30.37
CA ALA A 375 22.71 -15.94 -29.03
C ALA A 375 23.06 -14.47 -28.70
N SER A 376 23.60 -13.71 -29.66
CA SER A 376 23.85 -12.27 -29.49
C SER A 376 22.54 -11.48 -29.32
N LEU A 377 21.53 -11.78 -30.15
CA LEU A 377 20.20 -11.18 -30.04
C LEU A 377 19.55 -11.51 -28.70
N LEU A 378 19.61 -12.77 -28.26
CA LEU A 378 19.11 -13.20 -26.95
C LEU A 378 19.74 -12.38 -25.84
N ARG A 379 21.07 -12.21 -25.83
CA ARG A 379 21.76 -11.43 -24.80
C ARG A 379 21.28 -9.97 -24.76
N ARG A 380 21.10 -9.34 -25.91
CA ARG A 380 20.61 -7.94 -26.00
C ARG A 380 19.17 -7.82 -25.51
N LEU A 381 18.27 -8.70 -25.97
CA LEU A 381 16.86 -8.69 -25.57
C LEU A 381 16.71 -8.99 -24.08
N VAL A 382 17.41 -10.01 -23.56
CA VAL A 382 17.38 -10.35 -22.12
C VAL A 382 17.95 -9.21 -21.28
N ALA A 383 19.03 -8.53 -21.70
CA ALA A 383 19.54 -7.37 -20.98
C ALA A 383 18.53 -6.21 -20.96
N GLY A 384 17.83 -5.96 -22.07
CA GLY A 384 16.73 -5.00 -22.13
C GLY A 384 15.56 -5.39 -21.23
N GLU A 385 15.19 -6.68 -21.20
CA GLU A 385 14.16 -7.21 -20.30
C GLU A 385 14.55 -7.02 -18.83
N VAL A 386 15.79 -7.34 -18.44
CA VAL A 386 16.26 -7.12 -17.07
C VAL A 386 16.12 -5.65 -16.68
N LEU A 387 16.54 -4.72 -17.55
CA LEU A 387 16.41 -3.29 -17.28
C LEU A 387 14.94 -2.88 -17.07
N LEU A 388 14.04 -3.30 -17.97
CA LEU A 388 12.62 -2.95 -17.89
C LEU A 388 11.93 -3.56 -16.67
N VAL A 389 12.22 -4.82 -16.35
CA VAL A 389 11.59 -5.47 -15.19
C VAL A 389 12.18 -4.94 -13.87
N VAL A 390 13.47 -4.62 -13.80
CA VAL A 390 14.05 -3.93 -12.63
C VAL A 390 13.42 -2.54 -12.47
N SER A 391 13.24 -1.78 -13.55
CA SER A 391 12.49 -0.52 -13.51
C SER A 391 11.05 -0.71 -13.05
N ALA A 392 10.38 -1.81 -13.45
CA ALA A 392 9.04 -2.13 -12.97
C ALA A 392 9.03 -2.49 -11.46
N VAL A 393 10.10 -3.08 -10.93
CA VAL A 393 10.29 -3.30 -9.48
C VAL A 393 10.48 -1.97 -8.75
N VAL A 394 11.22 -1.02 -9.32
CA VAL A 394 11.34 0.35 -8.76
C VAL A 394 9.97 1.05 -8.77
N ALA A 395 9.22 0.97 -9.87
CA ALA A 395 7.86 1.50 -9.93
C ALA A 395 6.94 0.82 -8.90
N ALA A 396 7.10 -0.48 -8.67
CA ALA A 396 6.38 -1.20 -7.61
C ALA A 396 6.78 -0.71 -6.20
N ALA A 397 8.05 -0.35 -5.97
CA ALA A 397 8.49 0.23 -4.71
C ALA A 397 7.83 1.59 -4.45
N VAL A 398 7.69 2.44 -5.48
CA VAL A 398 6.92 3.69 -5.42
C VAL A 398 5.45 3.40 -5.13
N LEU A 399 4.82 2.52 -5.91
CA LEU A 399 3.41 2.15 -5.77
C LEU A 399 3.09 1.63 -4.36
N SER A 400 3.99 0.81 -3.80
CA SER A 400 3.85 0.27 -2.43
C SER A 400 4.05 1.30 -1.31
N SER A 401 4.32 2.56 -1.67
CA SER A 401 4.44 3.70 -0.75
C SER A 401 3.28 4.69 -0.93
N LEU A 402 2.45 4.50 -1.96
CA LEU A 402 1.27 5.31 -2.24
C LEU A 402 0.02 4.66 -1.64
N PRO A 403 -0.87 5.44 -1.01
CA PRO A 403 -2.09 4.88 -0.46
C PRO A 403 -3.01 4.40 -1.60
N PRO A 404 -3.70 3.25 -1.44
CA PRO A 404 -4.70 2.83 -2.39
C PRO A 404 -5.89 3.81 -2.40
N PRO A 405 -6.54 4.01 -3.55
CA PRO A 405 -7.74 4.85 -3.67
C PRO A 405 -8.86 4.40 -2.74
N SER A 406 -9.66 5.34 -2.24
CA SER A 406 -10.78 4.96 -1.39
C SER A 406 -11.95 4.39 -2.19
N LYS A 407 -12.63 3.37 -1.65
CA LYS A 407 -13.84 2.81 -2.25
C LYS A 407 -14.97 3.83 -2.35
N ALA A 408 -15.01 4.80 -1.44
CA ALA A 408 -15.98 5.89 -1.46
C ALA A 408 -15.84 6.80 -2.69
N LEU A 409 -14.67 6.83 -3.35
CA LEU A 409 -14.49 7.50 -4.63
C LEU A 409 -15.50 7.02 -5.69
N ALA A 410 -15.94 5.75 -5.62
CA ALA A 410 -16.95 5.22 -6.53
C ALA A 410 -18.33 5.89 -6.39
N GLN A 411 -18.62 6.46 -5.22
CA GLN A 411 -19.90 7.12 -4.93
C GLN A 411 -19.91 8.60 -5.31
N VAL A 412 -18.75 9.19 -5.66
CA VAL A 412 -18.61 10.60 -6.03
C VAL A 412 -19.48 10.99 -7.23
N GLY A 413 -19.71 10.07 -8.16
CA GLY A 413 -20.62 10.31 -9.30
C GLY A 413 -22.07 10.57 -8.88
N GLY A 414 -22.47 10.20 -7.66
CA GLY A 414 -23.78 10.48 -7.07
C GLY A 414 -23.79 11.63 -6.06
N ALA A 415 -22.72 12.43 -6.00
CA ALA A 415 -22.64 13.57 -5.10
C ALA A 415 -23.76 14.58 -5.37
N SER A 416 -24.42 15.02 -4.30
CA SER A 416 -25.50 16.02 -4.35
C SER A 416 -24.95 17.44 -4.53
N ALA A 417 -23.74 17.71 -4.04
CA ALA A 417 -22.99 18.95 -4.31
C ALA A 417 -21.49 18.76 -4.07
N HIS A 418 -20.69 19.63 -4.68
CA HIS A 418 -19.26 19.78 -4.41
C HIS A 418 -19.04 21.11 -3.66
N VAL A 419 -18.33 21.08 -2.53
CA VAL A 419 -18.23 22.18 -1.57
C VAL A 419 -16.79 22.36 -1.08
N GLY A 420 -16.56 23.47 -0.36
CA GLY A 420 -15.24 23.82 0.18
C GLY A 420 -14.27 24.38 -0.87
N PRO A 421 -13.04 24.76 -0.46
CA PRO A 421 -12.57 24.73 0.92
C PRO A 421 -13.08 25.88 1.80
N GLY A 422 -13.02 25.70 3.12
CA GLY A 422 -13.54 26.65 4.11
C GLY A 422 -14.98 26.36 4.51
N PRO A 423 -15.62 27.22 5.33
CA PRO A 423 -16.94 26.97 5.88
C PRO A 423 -17.92 26.55 4.78
N VAL A 424 -18.48 25.36 4.93
CA VAL A 424 -19.44 24.81 3.97
C VAL A 424 -20.81 25.32 4.33
N ALA A 425 -21.55 25.81 3.32
CA ALA A 425 -22.99 26.00 3.38
C ALA A 425 -23.58 25.49 2.07
N ALA A 426 -24.41 24.46 2.13
CA ALA A 426 -25.05 23.86 0.96
C ALA A 426 -26.52 23.64 1.23
N VAL A 427 -27.36 23.87 0.23
CA VAL A 427 -28.79 23.56 0.28
C VAL A 427 -29.04 22.47 -0.74
N VAL A 428 -29.68 21.39 -0.31
CA VAL A 428 -30.02 20.25 -1.15
C VAL A 428 -31.50 19.94 -0.98
N ASP A 429 -32.23 19.94 -2.09
CA ASP A 429 -33.61 19.49 -2.14
C ASP A 429 -33.67 18.01 -2.55
N LYS A 430 -34.31 17.17 -1.72
CA LYS A 430 -34.40 15.73 -1.98
C LYS A 430 -35.70 15.15 -1.41
N ASN A 431 -36.47 14.47 -2.25
CA ASN A 431 -37.73 13.82 -1.87
C ASN A 431 -38.74 14.76 -1.15
N GLY A 432 -38.76 16.04 -1.53
CA GLY A 432 -39.61 17.07 -0.89
C GLY A 432 -39.08 17.64 0.42
N TYR A 433 -37.91 17.18 0.88
CA TYR A 433 -37.17 17.79 1.98
C TYR A 433 -36.18 18.80 1.44
N ARG A 434 -36.09 19.95 2.12
CA ARG A 434 -35.02 20.94 1.93
C ARG A 434 -34.06 20.82 3.10
N ALA A 435 -32.85 20.38 2.79
CA ALA A 435 -31.77 20.16 3.75
C ALA A 435 -30.71 21.25 3.57
N GLU A 436 -30.50 22.07 4.61
CA GLU A 436 -29.44 23.07 4.65
C GLU A 436 -28.31 22.58 5.55
N LEU A 437 -27.18 22.27 4.92
CA LEU A 437 -26.00 21.66 5.53
C LEU A 437 -24.94 22.72 5.76
N ARG A 438 -24.36 22.75 6.96
CA ARG A 438 -23.22 23.64 7.26
C ARG A 438 -22.12 22.89 7.99
N VAL A 439 -20.87 23.19 7.62
CA VAL A 439 -19.66 22.69 8.28
C VAL A 439 -18.76 23.87 8.59
N SER A 440 -18.44 24.09 9.86
CA SER A 440 -17.59 25.20 10.30
C SER A 440 -16.59 24.74 11.36
N PRO A 441 -15.29 25.10 11.26
CA PRO A 441 -14.68 25.95 10.24
C PRO A 441 -14.32 25.23 8.92
N ASN A 442 -14.62 23.94 8.79
CA ASN A 442 -14.15 23.04 7.72
C ASN A 442 -12.61 22.98 7.65
N ARG A 443 -12.00 22.60 8.78
CA ARG A 443 -10.57 22.41 8.90
C ARG A 443 -10.20 20.98 9.25
N ALA A 444 -9.16 20.49 8.59
CA ALA A 444 -8.54 19.21 8.88
C ALA A 444 -7.91 19.20 10.29
N ALA A 445 -7.95 18.05 10.95
CA ALA A 445 -7.39 17.80 12.29
C ALA A 445 -7.89 18.80 13.38
N ALA A 446 -9.01 19.47 13.14
CA ALA A 446 -9.64 20.42 14.03
C ALA A 446 -11.07 19.99 14.38
N GLN A 447 -11.62 20.51 15.47
CA GLN A 447 -13.05 20.35 15.74
C GLN A 447 -13.86 21.10 14.68
N ASN A 448 -14.78 20.37 14.05
CA ASN A 448 -15.76 20.93 13.14
C ASN A 448 -17.16 20.74 13.72
N THR A 449 -17.98 21.76 13.60
CA THR A 449 -19.41 21.68 13.87
C THR A 449 -20.12 21.36 12.58
N PHE A 450 -20.83 20.24 12.57
CA PHE A 450 -21.70 19.80 11.49
C PHE A 450 -23.14 20.11 11.89
N SER A 451 -23.83 20.90 11.09
CA SER A 451 -25.24 21.22 11.31
C SER A 451 -26.07 20.90 10.09
N LEU A 452 -27.27 20.38 10.33
CA LEU A 452 -28.26 20.07 9.31
C LEU A 452 -29.61 20.65 9.74
N ASP A 453 -30.12 21.61 8.98
CA ASP A 453 -31.48 22.13 9.11
C ASP A 453 -32.38 21.42 8.09
N ILE A 454 -33.48 20.82 8.54
CA ILE A 454 -34.37 20.01 7.73
C ILE A 454 -35.77 20.59 7.76
N THR A 455 -36.26 20.98 6.59
CA THR A 455 -37.64 21.43 6.41
C THR A 455 -38.37 20.61 5.34
N ARG A 456 -39.69 20.51 5.47
CA ARG A 456 -40.59 19.93 4.46
C ARG A 456 -41.81 20.83 4.35
N ASP A 457 -42.12 21.29 3.14
CA ASP A 457 -43.21 22.24 2.89
C ASP A 457 -43.15 23.50 3.80
N GLY A 458 -41.92 23.95 4.10
CA GLY A 458 -41.65 25.09 4.99
C GLY A 458 -41.79 24.81 6.49
N LYS A 459 -42.09 23.56 6.90
CA LYS A 459 -42.18 23.17 8.32
C LYS A 459 -40.95 22.38 8.78
N PRO A 460 -40.43 22.60 10.00
CA PRO A 460 -39.30 21.83 10.53
C PRO A 460 -39.60 20.34 10.72
N VAL A 461 -38.66 19.48 10.37
CA VAL A 461 -38.76 18.02 10.56
C VAL A 461 -38.13 17.64 11.90
N THR A 462 -38.96 17.40 12.92
CA THR A 462 -38.51 17.15 14.30
C THR A 462 -38.42 15.67 14.65
N GLY A 463 -37.53 15.34 15.59
CA GLY A 463 -37.33 13.99 16.11
C GLY A 463 -36.85 12.95 15.10
N ALA A 464 -36.22 13.37 14.00
CA ALA A 464 -35.58 12.48 13.04
C ALA A 464 -34.27 11.93 13.62
N GLU A 465 -33.92 10.71 13.23
CA GLU A 465 -32.57 10.19 13.46
C GLU A 465 -31.66 10.69 12.33
N VAL A 466 -30.56 11.36 12.69
CA VAL A 466 -29.61 11.94 11.74
C VAL A 466 -28.22 11.44 12.05
N VAL A 467 -27.58 10.80 11.07
CA VAL A 467 -26.19 10.33 11.17
C VAL A 467 -25.36 10.99 10.08
N ILE A 468 -24.24 11.58 10.46
CA ILE A 468 -23.22 12.03 9.51
C ILE A 468 -22.18 10.93 9.33
N GLY A 469 -21.79 10.65 8.09
CA GLY A 469 -20.61 9.86 7.74
C GLY A 469 -19.56 10.73 7.05
N ALA A 470 -18.33 10.75 7.57
CA ALA A 470 -17.20 11.43 6.94
C ALA A 470 -16.20 10.40 6.41
N THR A 471 -15.95 10.42 5.09
CA THR A 471 -15.09 9.45 4.42
C THR A 471 -14.01 10.13 3.58
N MET A 472 -12.75 9.73 3.75
CA MET A 472 -11.64 10.24 2.95
C MET A 472 -11.75 9.71 1.51
N LEU A 473 -11.73 10.59 0.50
CA LEU A 473 -11.85 10.19 -0.90
C LEU A 473 -10.49 9.87 -1.55
N ASP A 474 -9.43 10.47 -1.03
CA ASP A 474 -8.08 10.32 -1.60
C ASP A 474 -7.41 9.00 -1.21
N MET A 475 -7.89 8.32 -0.16
CA MET A 475 -7.28 7.09 0.38
C MET A 475 -8.25 6.30 1.25
N GLU A 476 -8.12 4.98 1.27
CA GLU A 476 -8.94 4.11 2.11
C GLU A 476 -8.59 4.30 3.60
N MET A 477 -9.51 4.87 4.38
CA MET A 477 -9.35 5.15 5.83
C MET A 477 -10.56 4.71 6.68
N GLY A 478 -11.56 4.07 6.06
CA GLY A 478 -12.87 3.86 6.66
C GLY A 478 -13.71 5.15 6.75
N THR A 479 -14.97 4.99 7.13
CA THR A 479 -15.92 6.10 7.34
C THR A 479 -16.08 6.37 8.83
N GLN A 480 -16.00 7.63 9.23
CA GLN A 480 -16.31 8.04 10.60
C GLN A 480 -17.76 8.48 10.70
N SER A 481 -18.52 7.90 11.63
CA SER A 481 -19.94 8.18 11.77
C SER A 481 -20.29 8.78 13.13
N TYR A 482 -21.13 9.81 13.12
CA TYR A 482 -21.60 10.49 14.34
C TYR A 482 -23.11 10.74 14.26
N ALA A 483 -23.82 10.48 15.36
CA ALA A 483 -25.22 10.87 15.47
C ALA A 483 -25.32 12.37 15.79
N LEU A 484 -26.14 13.10 15.04
CA LEU A 484 -26.45 14.50 15.30
C LEU A 484 -27.63 14.58 16.27
N THR A 485 -27.55 15.53 17.20
CA THR A 485 -28.60 15.77 18.19
C THR A 485 -29.47 16.95 17.75
N GLU A 486 -30.78 16.83 17.88
CA GLU A 486 -31.70 17.95 17.65
C GLU A 486 -31.48 19.02 18.74
N THR A 487 -31.10 20.23 18.32
CA THR A 487 -30.76 21.36 19.22
C THR A 487 -31.87 22.41 19.26
N SER A 488 -32.59 22.55 18.16
CA SER A 488 -33.85 23.29 18.04
C SER A 488 -34.74 22.58 17.02
N PRO A 489 -36.05 22.88 16.95
CA PRO A 489 -36.95 22.18 16.04
C PRO A 489 -36.43 22.11 14.61
N GLY A 490 -36.12 20.90 14.12
CA GLY A 490 -35.59 20.65 12.78
C GLY A 490 -34.10 20.91 12.56
N VAL A 491 -33.35 21.34 13.57
CA VAL A 491 -31.91 21.64 13.49
C VAL A 491 -31.12 20.62 14.29
N TYR A 492 -30.29 19.86 13.58
CA TYR A 492 -29.49 18.77 14.12
C TYR A 492 -28.01 19.16 14.09
N MET A 493 -27.28 18.94 15.19
CA MET A 493 -25.88 19.35 15.30
C MET A 493 -25.00 18.31 15.98
N HIS A 494 -23.73 18.25 15.58
CA HIS A 494 -22.67 17.52 16.27
C HIS A 494 -21.32 18.23 16.08
N ALA A 495 -20.49 18.28 17.12
CA ALA A 495 -19.14 18.84 17.06
C ALA A 495 -18.11 17.72 17.22
N ALA A 496 -17.32 17.46 16.18
CA ALA A 496 -16.32 16.40 16.19
C ALA A 496 -15.12 16.73 15.27
N PRO A 497 -13.93 16.17 15.55
CA PRO A 497 -12.79 16.25 14.65
C PRO A 497 -12.88 15.21 13.53
N ALA A 498 -14.00 15.18 12.79
CA ALA A 498 -14.29 14.13 11.81
C ALA A 498 -13.39 14.19 10.56
N LEU A 499 -12.97 15.40 10.16
CA LEU A 499 -12.05 15.64 9.05
C LEU A 499 -10.62 15.51 9.56
N VAL A 500 -10.09 14.29 9.64
CA VAL A 500 -8.80 14.06 10.33
C VAL A 500 -7.57 14.50 9.54
N MET A 501 -7.70 14.83 8.26
CA MET A 501 -6.60 15.28 7.41
C MET A 501 -7.08 16.15 6.25
N VAL A 502 -6.15 16.92 5.69
CA VAL A 502 -6.37 17.74 4.51
C VAL A 502 -6.64 16.86 3.30
N GLY A 503 -7.58 17.26 2.45
CA GLY A 503 -7.88 16.58 1.19
C GLY A 503 -9.37 16.55 0.88
N HIS A 504 -9.78 15.63 -0.01
CA HIS A 504 -11.16 15.48 -0.44
C HIS A 504 -11.94 14.52 0.45
N TRP A 505 -13.13 14.94 0.86
CA TRP A 505 -13.99 14.21 1.78
C TRP A 505 -15.38 13.99 1.20
N GLY A 506 -15.94 12.80 1.39
CA GLY A 506 -17.35 12.51 1.18
C GLY A 506 -18.08 12.62 2.51
N LEU A 507 -19.00 13.58 2.61
CA LEU A 507 -19.86 13.80 3.78
C LEU A 507 -21.26 13.30 3.48
N SER A 508 -21.64 12.14 4.02
CA SER A 508 -23.01 11.63 3.95
C SER A 508 -23.81 12.11 5.15
N PHE A 509 -25.06 12.48 4.91
CA PHE A 509 -26.06 12.79 5.93
C PHE A 509 -27.24 11.87 5.71
N ASP A 510 -27.33 10.83 6.53
CA ASP A 510 -28.38 9.84 6.49
C ASP A 510 -29.49 10.25 7.46
N VAL A 511 -30.67 10.52 6.93
CA VAL A 511 -31.82 11.05 7.67
C VAL A 511 -32.95 10.04 7.66
N THR A 512 -33.41 9.66 8.85
CA THR A 512 -34.57 8.80 9.08
C THR A 512 -35.65 9.59 9.84
N PRO A 513 -36.60 10.24 9.13
CA PRO A 513 -37.71 10.95 9.77
C PRO A 513 -38.66 9.99 10.48
N LYS A 514 -39.37 10.46 11.52
CA LYS A 514 -40.45 9.67 12.16
C LYS A 514 -41.57 9.28 11.20
N SER A 515 -41.84 10.13 10.21
CA SER A 515 -42.87 9.92 9.20
C SER A 515 -42.33 10.29 7.82
N GLY A 516 -42.36 9.33 6.89
CA GLY A 516 -41.86 9.49 5.52
C GLY A 516 -40.73 8.52 5.20
N ALA A 517 -40.26 8.54 3.95
CA ALA A 517 -39.15 7.71 3.52
C ALA A 517 -37.80 8.29 4.02
N PRO A 518 -36.86 7.46 4.51
CA PRO A 518 -35.48 7.86 4.76
C PRO A 518 -34.82 8.39 3.48
N PHE A 519 -33.86 9.29 3.64
CA PHE A 519 -33.07 9.80 2.53
C PHE A 519 -31.64 10.13 2.96
N SER A 520 -30.73 10.17 1.99
CA SER A 520 -29.33 10.50 2.22
C SER A 520 -28.88 11.64 1.32
N VAL A 521 -28.09 12.57 1.85
CA VAL A 521 -27.41 13.62 1.08
C VAL A 521 -25.91 13.36 1.13
N LEU A 522 -25.23 13.39 -0.02
CA LEU A 522 -23.78 13.21 -0.10
C LEU A 522 -23.15 14.50 -0.63
N LEU A 523 -22.26 15.11 0.15
CA LEU A 523 -21.45 16.25 -0.26
C LEU A 523 -20.02 15.79 -0.53
N VAL A 524 -19.41 16.28 -1.61
CA VAL A 524 -17.97 16.15 -1.86
C VAL A 524 -17.32 17.44 -1.42
N ASP A 525 -16.58 17.39 -0.33
CA ASP A 525 -15.93 18.53 0.31
C ASP A 525 -14.41 18.50 0.11
N ARG A 526 -13.77 19.64 0.32
CA ARG A 526 -12.31 19.76 0.38
C ARG A 526 -11.89 20.46 1.68
N ALA A 527 -11.45 19.67 2.65
CA ALA A 527 -10.96 20.16 3.93
C ALA A 527 -9.54 20.71 3.79
N ASN A 528 -9.29 21.91 4.33
CA ASN A 528 -7.98 22.56 4.35
C ASN A 528 -7.42 22.67 5.78
N GLY A 529 -6.15 23.07 5.91
CA GLY A 529 -5.50 23.35 7.20
C GLY A 529 -5.66 24.80 7.62
#